data_AF-A0A9P6MB33-F1
#
_entry.id   AF-A0A9P6MB33-F1
#
_cell.length_a   1.000
_cell.length_b   1.000
_cell.length_c   1.000
_cell.angle_alpha   90.00
_cell.angle_beta   90.00
_cell.angle_gamma   90.00
#
_symmetry.space_group_name_H-M   'P 1'
#
loop_
_entity.id
_entity.type
_entity.pdbx_description
1 polymer ?
#
loop_
_entity_poly.entity_id
_entity_poly.type
_entity_poly.pdbx_seq_one_letter_code
_entity_poly.pdbx_strand_id
1 'polypeptide(L)'
;MSREVKTRTTLLRQFGNSEKHQKALLGGMERAIISSKTLMLKAPLVLKAFYDNDILEEDIILKWGEKPSKRYVSREEAKEIRGRVEPFLKWLAEAEEDSEEDSDE
;
A
#
# COMPACT_ATOMS: atom_id res chain seq x y z
N MET A 1 -7.24 -13.95 6.07
CA MET A 1 -6.16 -12.93 6.03
C MET A 1 -6.69 -11.51 5.94
N SER A 2 -7.67 -11.20 5.07
CA SER A 2 -8.42 -9.92 5.13
C SER A 2 -9.11 -9.69 6.50
N ARG A 3 -9.30 -10.77 7.27
CA ARG A 3 -9.80 -10.73 8.65
C ARG A 3 -8.83 -10.06 9.64
N GLU A 4 -7.52 -10.23 9.53
CA GLU A 4 -6.55 -9.64 10.48
C GLU A 4 -6.45 -8.12 10.33
N VAL A 5 -6.46 -7.63 9.08
CA VAL A 5 -6.50 -6.18 8.80
C VAL A 5 -7.80 -5.60 9.36
N LYS A 6 -8.96 -6.22 9.06
CA LYS A 6 -10.27 -5.82 9.61
C LYS A 6 -10.34 -5.85 11.14
N THR A 7 -9.72 -6.83 11.80
CA THR A 7 -9.72 -6.93 13.26
C THR A 7 -8.86 -5.85 13.92
N ARG A 8 -7.79 -5.39 13.24
CA ARG A 8 -6.84 -4.41 13.77
C ARG A 8 -7.01 -3.01 13.18
N THR A 9 -8.05 -2.78 12.38
CA THR A 9 -8.31 -1.50 11.69
C THR A 9 -8.27 -0.32 12.67
N THR A 10 -8.86 -0.46 13.86
CA THR A 10 -8.86 0.61 14.88
C THR A 10 -7.46 0.99 15.37
N LEU A 11 -6.57 0.01 15.53
CA LEU A 11 -5.18 0.25 15.91
C LEU A 11 -4.37 0.84 14.75
N LEU A 12 -4.55 0.30 13.54
CA LEU A 12 -3.82 0.72 12.36
C LEU A 12 -4.23 2.13 11.90
N ARG A 13 -5.49 2.53 12.09
CA ARG A 13 -5.99 3.89 11.81
C ARG A 13 -5.31 4.96 12.68
N GLN A 14 -4.87 4.64 13.90
CA GLN A 14 -4.07 5.58 14.70
C GLN A 14 -2.72 5.93 14.07
N PHE A 15 -2.21 5.04 13.21
CA PHE A 15 -0.99 5.25 12.42
C PHE A 15 -1.31 5.78 11.00
N GLY A 16 -2.57 6.03 10.67
CA GLY A 16 -2.99 6.72 9.45
C GLY A 16 -3.00 8.25 9.58
N ASN A 17 -3.00 8.79 10.81
CA ASN A 17 -3.21 10.22 11.05
C ASN A 17 -2.03 11.15 10.68
N SER A 18 -0.90 10.61 10.21
CA SER A 18 0.19 11.44 9.69
C SER A 18 0.95 10.72 8.59
N GLU A 19 1.43 11.48 7.61
CA GLU A 19 2.26 10.97 6.51
C GLU A 19 3.46 10.14 7.02
N LYS A 20 4.07 10.56 8.14
CA LYS A 20 5.20 9.85 8.76
C LYS A 20 4.79 8.48 9.30
N HIS A 21 3.61 8.37 9.89
CA HIS A 21 3.09 7.11 10.41
C HIS A 21 2.67 6.18 9.27
N GLN A 22 2.03 6.70 8.23
CA GLN A 22 1.67 5.94 7.02
C GLN A 22 2.93 5.35 6.33
N LYS A 23 3.99 6.15 6.18
CA LYS A 23 5.30 5.67 5.66
C LYS A 23 5.93 4.59 6.54
N ALA A 24 5.81 4.70 7.86
CA ALA A 24 6.31 3.67 8.77
C ALA A 24 5.48 2.37 8.66
N LEU A 25 4.17 2.50 8.47
CA LEU A 25 3.25 1.39 8.27
C LEU A 25 3.59 0.60 7.00
N LEU A 26 3.86 1.31 5.89
CA LEU A 26 4.33 0.72 4.63
C LEU A 26 5.64 -0.05 4.80
N GLY A 27 6.60 0.48 5.57
CA GLY A 27 7.82 -0.24 5.91
C GLY A 27 7.59 -1.50 6.76
N GLY A 28 6.66 -1.44 7.71
CA GLY A 28 6.23 -2.61 8.49
C GLY A 28 5.55 -3.67 7.63
N MET A 29 4.72 -3.24 6.69
CA MET A 29 4.07 -4.11 5.71
C MET A 29 5.09 -4.80 4.81
N GLU A 30 6.08 -4.09 4.25
CA GLU A 30 7.14 -4.69 3.45
C GLU A 30 7.85 -5.82 4.23
N ARG A 31 8.17 -5.57 5.51
CA ARG A 31 8.79 -6.57 6.38
C ARG A 31 7.89 -7.79 6.61
N ALA A 32 6.60 -7.56 6.85
CA ALA A 32 5.62 -8.63 7.04
C ALA A 32 5.47 -9.47 5.76
N ILE A 33 5.40 -8.83 4.59
CA ILE A 33 5.26 -9.48 3.29
C ILE A 33 6.43 -10.43 3.01
N ILE A 34 7.65 -10.02 3.29
CA ILE A 34 8.84 -10.86 3.06
C ILE A 34 8.89 -12.05 3.99
N SER A 35 8.41 -11.89 5.23
CA SER A 35 8.39 -12.98 6.21
C SER A 35 7.48 -14.15 5.80
N SER A 36 6.61 -13.96 4.78
CA SER A 36 5.70 -15.00 4.31
C SER A 36 5.50 -14.96 2.80
N LYS A 37 5.90 -16.04 2.11
CA LYS A 37 5.64 -16.24 0.67
C LYS A 37 4.15 -16.12 0.32
N THR A 38 3.26 -16.54 1.23
CA THR A 38 1.81 -16.38 1.06
C THR A 38 1.38 -14.92 1.10
N LEU A 39 2.01 -14.09 1.94
CA LEU A 39 1.76 -12.64 1.96
C LEU A 39 2.32 -11.96 0.72
N MET A 40 3.47 -12.41 0.21
CA MET A 40 4.03 -11.91 -1.05
C MET A 40 3.09 -12.13 -2.24
N LEU A 41 2.43 -13.29 -2.31
CA LEU A 41 1.38 -13.54 -3.32
C LEU A 41 0.12 -12.67 -3.12
N LYS A 42 -0.12 -12.20 -1.89
CA LYS A 42 -1.30 -11.40 -1.53
C LYS A 42 -0.98 -9.91 -1.32
N ALA A 43 0.23 -9.47 -1.67
CA ALA A 43 0.67 -8.09 -1.47
C ALA A 43 -0.32 -7.06 -2.07
N PRO A 44 -0.89 -7.27 -3.27
CA PRO A 44 -1.87 -6.33 -3.82
C PRO A 44 -3.14 -6.24 -2.98
N LEU A 45 -3.64 -7.38 -2.48
CA LEU A 45 -4.83 -7.44 -1.63
C LEU A 45 -4.61 -6.77 -0.27
N VAL A 46 -3.38 -6.84 0.25
CA VAL A 46 -3.00 -6.16 1.49
C VAL A 46 -2.98 -4.65 1.29
N LEU A 47 -2.39 -4.17 0.19
CA LEU A 47 -2.37 -2.74 -0.16
C LEU A 47 -3.80 -2.21 -0.36
N LYS A 48 -4.62 -2.94 -1.12
CA LYS A 48 -6.04 -2.61 -1.30
C LYS A 48 -6.79 -2.55 0.01
N ALA A 49 -6.54 -3.47 0.94
CA ALA A 49 -7.19 -3.44 2.25
C ALA A 49 -6.78 -2.20 3.08
N PHE A 50 -5.55 -1.71 2.96
CA PHE A 50 -5.15 -0.46 3.61
C PHE A 50 -5.84 0.76 3.00
N TYR A 51 -5.95 0.80 1.67
CA TYR A 51 -6.69 1.82 0.94
C TYR A 51 -8.19 1.81 1.30
N ASP A 52 -8.87 0.68 1.13
CA ASP A 52 -10.31 0.49 1.41
C ASP A 52 -10.72 0.80 2.87
N ASN A 53 -9.76 0.90 3.80
CA ASN A 53 -10.01 1.18 5.21
C ASN A 53 -9.52 2.57 5.64
N ASP A 54 -9.18 3.46 4.69
CA ASP A 54 -8.64 4.81 4.91
C ASP A 54 -7.42 4.82 5.86
N ILE A 55 -6.57 3.79 5.78
CA ILE A 55 -5.36 3.71 6.61
C ILE A 55 -4.18 4.38 5.89
N LEU A 56 -4.13 4.24 4.57
CA LEU A 56 -3.12 4.83 3.71
C LEU A 56 -3.80 5.67 2.64
N GLU A 57 -3.31 6.89 2.47
CA GLU A 57 -3.75 7.78 1.40
C GLU A 57 -3.15 7.34 0.07
N GLU A 58 -3.87 7.66 -1.01
CA GLU A 58 -3.52 7.34 -2.38
C GLU A 58 -2.13 7.89 -2.76
N ASP A 59 -1.90 9.19 -2.57
CA ASP A 59 -0.61 9.87 -2.79
C ASP A 59 0.56 9.13 -2.14
N ILE A 60 0.34 8.62 -0.92
CA ILE A 60 1.37 7.96 -0.15
C ILE A 60 1.67 6.57 -0.70
N ILE A 61 0.63 5.86 -1.16
CA ILE A 61 0.76 4.56 -1.83
C ILE A 61 1.48 4.73 -3.18
N LEU A 62 1.05 5.67 -4.02
CA LEU A 62 1.64 5.94 -5.34
C LEU A 62 3.12 6.33 -5.21
N LYS A 63 3.42 7.32 -4.35
CA LYS A 63 4.80 7.77 -4.08
C LYS A 63 5.69 6.68 -3.50
N TRP A 64 5.15 5.75 -2.71
CA TRP A 64 5.89 4.59 -2.22
C TRP A 64 6.16 3.56 -3.34
N GLY A 65 5.22 3.42 -4.28
CA GLY A 65 5.29 2.54 -5.44
C GLY A 65 6.39 2.92 -6.42
N GLU A 66 6.63 4.22 -6.64
CA GLU A 66 7.56 4.74 -7.67
C GLU A 66 9.00 4.23 -7.53
N LYS A 67 9.54 4.16 -6.30
CA LYS A 67 10.96 3.87 -6.07
C LYS A 67 11.17 2.77 -5.03
N PRO A 68 11.86 1.67 -5.38
CA PRO A 68 12.25 0.65 -4.41
C PRO A 68 13.25 1.22 -3.40
N SER A 69 12.88 1.21 -2.13
CA SER A 69 13.71 1.65 -1.01
C SER A 69 14.42 0.48 -0.34
N LYS A 70 15.66 0.70 0.12
CA LYS A 70 16.43 -0.26 0.94
C LYS A 70 16.24 -0.05 2.45
N ARG A 71 15.30 0.82 2.85
CA ARG A 71 15.19 1.27 4.25
C ARG A 71 14.75 0.16 5.21
N TYR A 72 13.86 -0.72 4.76
CA TYR A 72 13.27 -1.76 5.60
C TYR A 72 13.61 -3.18 5.15
N VAL A 73 13.94 -3.34 3.87
CA VAL A 73 14.10 -4.61 3.17
C VAL A 73 15.21 -4.51 2.12
N SER A 74 15.71 -5.62 1.60
CA SER A 74 16.70 -5.57 0.52
C SER A 74 16.10 -4.98 -0.76
N ARG A 75 16.96 -4.46 -1.66
CA ARG A 75 16.49 -3.87 -2.92
C ARG A 75 15.80 -4.89 -3.83
N GLU A 76 16.22 -6.15 -3.76
CA GLU A 76 15.66 -7.23 -4.56
C GLU A 76 14.25 -7.56 -4.07
N GLU A 77 14.07 -7.72 -2.76
CA GLU A 77 12.75 -7.93 -2.16
C GLU A 77 11.83 -6.71 -2.39
N ALA A 78 12.34 -5.49 -2.26
CA ALA A 78 11.58 -4.27 -2.54
C ALA A 78 11.09 -4.21 -4.00
N LYS A 79 11.90 -4.69 -4.95
CA LYS A 79 11.53 -4.80 -6.37
C LYS A 79 10.50 -5.90 -6.59
N GLU A 80 10.67 -7.06 -5.95
CA GLU A 80 9.72 -8.16 -6.08
C GLU A 80 8.34 -7.73 -5.57
N ILE A 81 8.26 -7.12 -4.39
CA ILE A 81 6.99 -6.60 -3.83
C ILE A 81 6.33 -5.64 -4.83
N ARG A 82 7.08 -4.67 -5.35
CA ARG A 82 6.59 -3.67 -6.31
C ARG A 82 6.09 -4.30 -7.60
N GLY A 83 6.81 -5.28 -8.15
CA GLY A 83 6.35 -6.03 -9.33
C GLY A 83 5.05 -6.81 -9.08
N ARG A 84 4.78 -7.26 -7.85
CA ARG A 84 3.49 -7.89 -7.52
C ARG A 84 2.36 -6.89 -7.39
N VAL A 85 2.62 -5.72 -6.81
CA VAL A 85 1.59 -4.68 -6.55
C VAL A 85 1.40 -3.71 -7.71
N GLU A 86 2.21 -3.78 -8.75
CA GLU A 86 2.11 -2.95 -9.97
C GLU A 86 0.68 -2.88 -10.54
N PRO A 87 -0.09 -3.99 -10.67
CA PRO A 87 -1.47 -3.90 -11.16
C PRO A 87 -2.39 -3.07 -10.26
N PHE A 88 -2.15 -3.09 -8.94
CA PHE A 88 -2.90 -2.28 -7.99
C PHE A 88 -2.49 -0.82 -8.05
N LEU A 89 -1.20 -0.51 -8.17
CA LEU A 89 -0.71 0.87 -8.33
C LEU A 89 -1.26 1.50 -9.61
N LYS A 90 -1.32 0.73 -10.69
CA LYS A 90 -1.90 1.17 -11.96
C LYS A 90 -3.41 1.44 -11.83
N TRP A 91 -4.16 0.50 -11.25
CA TRP A 91 -5.59 0.70 -10.98
C TRP A 91 -5.85 1.93 -10.09
N LEU A 92 -4.99 2.18 -9.11
CA LEU A 92 -5.10 3.31 -8.21
C LEU A 92 -4.86 4.63 -8.95
N ALA A 93 -3.83 4.71 -9.80
CA ALA A 93 -3.55 5.91 -10.59
C ALA A 93 -4.62 6.19 -11.67
N GLU A 94 -5.18 5.15 -12.31
CA GLU A 94 -6.25 5.30 -13.31
C GLU A 94 -7.57 5.78 -12.67
N ALA A 95 -7.81 5.49 -11.39
CA ALA A 95 -9.02 5.95 -10.69
C ALA A 95 -9.02 7.46 -10.39
N GLU A 96 -7.83 8.07 -10.31
CA GLU A 96 -7.66 9.52 -10.12
C GLU A 96 -7.97 10.28 -11.43
N GLU A 97 -7.45 9.81 -12.57
CA GLU A 97 -7.69 10.42 -13.89
C GLU A 97 -9.18 10.42 -14.30
N ASP A 98 -9.96 9.39 -13.93
CA ASP A 98 -11.41 9.30 -14.24
C ASP A 98 -12.27 10.21 -13.33
N SER A 99 -11.70 10.79 -12.27
CA SER A 99 -12.41 11.69 -11.33
C SER A 99 -12.18 13.18 -11.62
N GLU A 100 -11.21 13.52 -12.48
CA GLU A 100 -10.90 14.90 -12.88
C GLU A 100 -11.54 15.33 -14.22
N GLU A 101 -12.20 14.42 -14.95
CA GLU A 101 -12.84 14.70 -16.26
C GLU A 101 -14.34 15.11 -16.21
N ASP A 102 -14.92 15.41 -15.04
CA ASP A 102 -16.34 15.83 -14.89
C ASP A 102 -16.50 17.28 -14.37
N SER A 103 -15.63 18.20 -14.78
CA SER A 103 -15.70 19.63 -14.39
C SER A 103 -15.66 20.61 -15.57
N ASP A 104 -16.17 20.19 -16.73
CA ASP A 104 -16.45 21.07 -17.88
C ASP A 104 -17.81 20.70 -18.55
N GLU A 105 -18.93 20.90 -17.84
CA GLU A 105 -20.21 21.41 -18.40
C GLU A 105 -21.16 21.96 -17.32
#